data_AF-A0A1Y3WB86-F1
#
_entry.id   AF-A0A1Y3WB86-F1
#
_cell.length_a   1.000
_cell.length_b   1.000
_cell.length_c   1.000
_cell.angle_alpha   90.00
_cell.angle_beta   90.00
_cell.angle_gamma   90.00
#
_symmetry.space_group_name_H-M   'P 1'
#
loop_
_entity.id
_entity.type
_entity.pdbx_description
1 polymer ?
#
loop_
_entity_poly.entity_id
_entity_poly.type
_entity_poly.pdbx_seq_one_letter_code
_entity_poly.pdbx_strand_id
1 'polypeptide(L)'
;MSERIEKIIKEYHRMKKERNCLEHQIRNFKGISEKEMIDSMNFHSPEGERVQTSNISNKPASIALNYHERMERINQEWYEHLEKQYLMLDEEIRFFEAALSALSGYLPEFMTDMVINGCTWDYLCEHYHISRTMVAKNRRKAIRELEELYEKREDEMVSYMLS
;
A
#
# COMPACT_ATOMS: atom_id res chain seq x y z
N MET A 1 -11.62 15.90 -13.60
CA MET A 1 -10.49 15.82 -12.66
C MET A 1 -10.89 15.19 -11.31
N SER A 2 -12.18 15.09 -10.96
CA SER A 2 -12.66 14.42 -9.72
C SER A 2 -12.47 12.89 -9.61
N GLU A 3 -12.05 12.18 -10.66
CA GLU A 3 -12.01 10.72 -10.68
C GLU A 3 -11.01 10.12 -9.67
N ARG A 4 -9.90 10.82 -9.39
CA ARG A 4 -8.88 10.36 -8.45
C ARG A 4 -9.40 10.31 -7.02
N ILE A 5 -9.94 11.42 -6.52
CA ILE A 5 -10.49 11.50 -5.15
C ILE A 5 -11.67 10.55 -5.00
N GLU A 6 -12.51 10.44 -6.03
CA GLU A 6 -13.60 9.45 -6.03
C GLU A 6 -13.10 8.01 -5.94
N LYS A 7 -11.97 7.68 -6.59
CA LYS A 7 -11.34 6.38 -6.49
C LYS A 7 -10.80 6.14 -5.08
N ILE A 8 -10.11 7.11 -4.48
CA ILE A 8 -9.60 7.03 -3.09
C ILE A 8 -10.76 6.79 -2.11
N ILE A 9 -11.86 7.55 -2.24
CA ILE A 9 -13.05 7.37 -1.39
C ILE A 9 -13.64 5.96 -1.54
N LYS A 10 -13.75 5.43 -2.75
CA LYS A 10 -14.28 4.07 -3.00
C LYS A 10 -13.34 2.98 -2.48
N GLU A 11 -12.04 3.20 -2.57
CA GLU A 11 -11.02 2.21 -2.26
C GLU A 11 -10.49 2.31 -0.82
N TYR A 12 -10.90 3.31 -0.04
CA TYR A 12 -10.46 3.56 1.34
C TYR A 12 -10.48 2.30 2.22
N HIS A 13 -11.59 1.57 2.26
CA HIS A 13 -11.67 0.33 3.05
C HIS A 13 -10.75 -0.78 2.52
N ARG A 14 -10.51 -0.84 1.20
CA ARG A 14 -9.58 -1.79 0.60
C ARG A 14 -8.15 -1.43 0.98
N MET A 15 -7.77 -0.16 0.84
CA MET A 15 -6.47 0.38 1.24
C MET A 15 -6.20 0.12 2.74
N LYS A 16 -7.18 0.34 3.61
CA LYS A 16 -7.04 0.06 5.05
C LYS A 16 -6.84 -1.43 5.36
N LYS A 17 -7.54 -2.32 4.64
CA LYS A 17 -7.33 -3.78 4.75
C LYS A 17 -5.95 -4.20 4.24
N GLU A 18 -5.51 -3.63 3.12
CA GLU A 18 -4.21 -3.90 2.52
C GLU A 18 -3.07 -3.43 3.43
N ARG A 19 -3.17 -2.23 4.02
CA ARG A 19 -2.25 -1.74 5.06
C ARG A 19 -2.14 -2.70 6.23
N ASN A 20 -3.27 -3.18 6.77
CA ASN A 20 -3.26 -4.13 7.89
C ASN A 20 -2.65 -5.48 7.49
N CYS A 21 -2.86 -5.91 6.24
CA CYS A 21 -2.25 -7.13 5.70
C CYS A 21 -0.74 -6.97 5.58
N LEU A 22 -0.27 -5.85 5.03
CA LEU A 22 1.15 -5.52 4.92
C LEU A 22 1.81 -5.41 6.30
N GLU A 23 1.16 -4.76 7.27
CA GLU A 23 1.64 -4.69 8.66
C GLU A 23 1.83 -6.09 9.26
N HIS A 24 0.85 -6.98 9.04
CA HIS A 24 0.93 -8.35 9.52
C HIS A 24 2.03 -9.14 8.80
N GLN A 25 2.21 -8.95 7.49
CA GLN A 25 3.27 -9.59 6.71
C GLN A 25 4.66 -9.15 7.17
N ILE A 26 4.86 -7.85 7.38
CA ILE A 26 6.12 -7.28 7.86
C ILE A 26 6.42 -7.77 9.28
N ARG A 27 5.43 -7.76 10.18
CA ARG A 27 5.60 -8.20 11.57
C ARG A 27 5.93 -9.69 11.69
N ASN A 28 5.37 -10.52 10.81
CA ASN A 28 5.58 -11.97 10.80
C ASN A 28 6.58 -12.41 9.72
N PHE A 29 7.38 -11.49 9.20
CA PHE A 29 8.35 -11.79 8.16
C PHE A 29 9.42 -12.75 8.69
N LYS A 30 9.46 -13.97 8.14
CA LYS A 30 10.46 -14.99 8.48
C LYS A 30 11.52 -15.18 7.40
N GLY A 31 11.40 -14.45 6.28
CA GLY A 31 12.21 -14.66 5.08
C GLY A 31 11.92 -15.99 4.37
N ILE A 32 12.55 -16.19 3.21
CA ILE A 32 12.57 -17.48 2.50
C ILE A 32 13.38 -18.47 3.35
N SER A 33 12.78 -19.60 3.69
CA SER A 33 13.49 -20.64 4.43
C SER A 33 14.49 -21.39 3.53
N GLU A 34 15.56 -21.92 4.13
CA GLU A 34 16.54 -22.75 3.41
C GLU A 34 15.87 -23.89 2.62
N LYS A 35 14.78 -24.46 3.15
CA LYS A 35 14.02 -25.54 2.51
C LYS A 35 13.23 -25.09 1.30
N GLU A 36 12.53 -23.95 1.38
CA GLU A 36 11.79 -23.38 0.24
C GLU A 36 12.72 -22.97 -0.91
N MET A 37 13.93 -22.52 -0.57
CA MET A 37 14.95 -22.22 -1.58
C MET A 37 15.50 -23.50 -2.23
N ILE A 38 15.77 -24.55 -1.46
CA ILE A 38 16.18 -25.86 -2.01
C ILE A 38 15.11 -26.41 -2.95
N ASP A 39 13.84 -26.29 -2.59
CA ASP A 39 12.73 -26.69 -3.45
C ASP A 39 12.70 -25.82 -4.72
N SER A 40 12.87 -24.50 -4.62
CA SER A 40 12.98 -23.64 -5.80
C SER A 40 14.14 -24.05 -6.72
N MET A 41 15.26 -24.54 -6.17
CA MET A 41 16.41 -25.02 -6.95
C MET A 41 16.12 -26.34 -7.67
N ASN A 42 15.36 -27.25 -7.06
CA ASN A 42 14.96 -28.52 -7.71
C ASN A 42 14.05 -28.30 -8.92
N PHE A 43 13.33 -27.18 -8.97
CA PHE A 43 12.47 -26.80 -10.11
C PHE A 43 13.17 -25.91 -11.16
N HIS A 44 14.34 -25.34 -10.86
CA HIS A 44 15.17 -24.67 -11.86
C HIS A 44 16.08 -25.70 -12.56
N SER A 45 15.60 -26.26 -13.67
CA SER A 45 16.42 -27.11 -14.53
C SER A 45 17.65 -26.32 -15.03
N PRO A 46 18.88 -26.81 -14.84
CA PRO A 46 20.01 -26.25 -15.55
C PRO A 46 19.84 -26.60 -17.05
N GLU A 47 19.48 -25.62 -17.87
CA GLU A 47 19.73 -25.70 -19.30
C GLU A 47 21.26 -25.63 -19.50
N GLY A 48 21.91 -26.79 -19.50
CA GLY A 48 23.37 -26.83 -19.68
C GLY A 48 23.97 -28.21 -19.48
N GLU A 49 24.61 -28.66 -20.56
CA GLU A 49 25.33 -29.91 -20.81
C GLU A 49 26.12 -30.51 -19.62
N ARG A 50 25.97 -31.84 -19.45
CA ARG A 50 26.66 -32.62 -18.41
C ARG A 50 28.15 -32.72 -18.70
N VAL A 51 28.97 -31.95 -17.99
CA VAL A 51 30.43 -32.12 -18.01
C VAL A 51 30.88 -32.99 -16.84
N GLN A 52 31.40 -34.19 -17.15
CA GLN A 52 32.15 -35.01 -16.20
C GLN A 52 33.46 -34.30 -15.82
N THR A 53 33.65 -33.94 -14.55
CA THR A 53 34.99 -33.80 -13.99
C THR A 53 35.07 -34.35 -12.57
N SER A 54 35.92 -35.36 -12.41
CA SER A 54 36.48 -35.83 -11.15
C SER A 54 37.42 -34.78 -10.58
N ASN A 55 37.10 -34.21 -9.43
CA ASN A 55 38.05 -33.73 -8.42
C ASN A 55 37.27 -33.37 -7.16
N ILE A 56 37.76 -33.82 -6.00
CA ILE A 56 37.19 -33.57 -4.67
C ILE A 56 37.20 -32.06 -4.46
N SER A 57 36.08 -31.44 -4.74
CA SER A 57 36.01 -29.99 -4.93
C SER A 57 35.21 -29.41 -3.78
N ASN A 58 35.77 -28.41 -3.10
CA ASN A 58 35.06 -27.48 -2.20
C ASN A 58 33.96 -26.65 -2.90
N LYS A 59 33.54 -27.08 -4.11
CA LYS A 59 32.47 -26.47 -4.91
C LYS A 59 31.17 -26.43 -4.14
N PRO A 60 30.68 -27.50 -3.46
CA PRO A 60 29.40 -27.46 -2.76
C PRO A 60 29.35 -26.43 -1.63
N ALA A 61 30.44 -26.25 -0.89
CA ALA A 61 30.52 -25.29 0.21
C ALA A 61 30.61 -23.83 -0.28
N SER A 62 31.41 -23.57 -1.33
CA SER A 62 31.48 -22.24 -1.96
C SER A 62 30.19 -21.87 -2.70
N ILE A 63 29.54 -22.86 -3.31
CA ILE A 63 28.18 -22.79 -3.85
C ILE A 63 27.28 -22.38 -2.69
N ALA A 64 27.13 -23.19 -1.64
CA ALA A 64 26.26 -22.94 -0.49
C ALA A 64 26.43 -21.55 0.16
N LEU A 65 27.66 -21.06 0.35
CA LEU A 65 27.94 -19.72 0.89
C LEU A 65 27.42 -18.61 -0.02
N ASN A 66 27.66 -18.70 -1.34
CA ASN A 66 27.14 -17.72 -2.30
C ASN A 66 25.60 -17.74 -2.37
N TYR A 67 24.96 -18.90 -2.11
CA TYR A 67 23.49 -18.98 -2.03
C TYR A 67 22.94 -18.37 -0.74
N HIS A 68 23.62 -18.54 0.39
CA HIS A 68 23.20 -17.92 1.64
C HIS A 68 23.23 -16.39 1.53
N GLU A 69 24.32 -15.82 1.01
CA GLU A 69 24.42 -14.38 0.74
C GLU A 69 23.36 -13.89 -0.25
N ARG A 70 23.08 -14.68 -1.31
CA ARG A 70 22.02 -14.36 -2.27
C ARG A 70 20.63 -14.40 -1.65
N MET A 71 20.36 -15.36 -0.75
CA MET A 71 19.10 -15.47 -0.02
C MET A 71 18.89 -14.30 0.93
N GLU A 72 19.92 -13.95 1.72
CA GLU A 72 19.85 -12.79 2.63
C GLU A 72 19.55 -11.52 1.84
N ARG A 73 20.21 -11.33 0.69
CA ARG A 73 19.94 -10.19 -0.19
C ARG A 73 18.49 -10.18 -0.70
N ILE A 74 17.97 -11.31 -1.19
CA ILE A 74 16.59 -11.38 -1.68
C ILE A 74 15.58 -11.13 -0.55
N ASN A 75 15.83 -11.68 0.63
CA ASN A 75 14.98 -11.47 1.80
C ASN A 75 15.00 -9.99 2.23
N GLN A 76 16.17 -9.36 2.20
CA GLN A 76 16.30 -7.93 2.49
C GLN A 76 15.57 -7.08 1.46
N GLU A 77 15.81 -7.30 0.16
CA GLU A 77 15.13 -6.59 -0.93
C GLU A 77 13.60 -6.74 -0.84
N TRP A 78 13.12 -7.95 -0.49
CA TRP A 78 11.69 -8.19 -0.33
C TRP A 78 11.12 -7.47 0.90
N TYR A 79 11.84 -7.46 2.02
CA TYR A 79 11.44 -6.71 3.21
C TYR A 79 11.37 -5.21 2.93
N GLU A 80 12.41 -4.64 2.32
CA GLU A 80 12.46 -3.22 1.92
C GLU A 80 11.29 -2.87 0.96
N HIS A 81 10.96 -3.78 0.04
CA HIS A 81 9.81 -3.60 -0.85
C HIS A 81 8.47 -3.60 -0.10
N LEU A 82 8.28 -4.50 0.86
CA LEU A 82 7.07 -4.55 1.70
C LEU A 82 6.95 -3.29 2.57
N GLU A 83 8.06 -2.88 3.20
CA GLU A 83 8.11 -1.69 4.04
C GLU A 83 7.79 -0.42 3.23
N LYS A 84 8.40 -0.27 2.05
CA LYS A 84 8.11 0.87 1.17
C LYS A 84 6.65 0.94 0.77
N GLN A 85 6.04 -0.20 0.41
CA GLN A 85 4.61 -0.25 0.09
C GLN A 85 3.74 0.11 1.30
N TYR A 86 4.07 -0.41 2.48
CA TYR A 86 3.37 -0.08 3.71
C TYR A 86 3.45 1.41 4.01
N LEU A 87 4.64 2.01 3.95
CA LEU A 87 4.84 3.44 4.23
C LEU A 87 4.05 4.32 3.25
N MET A 88 4.13 4.04 1.95
CA MET A 88 3.38 4.79 0.94
C MET A 88 1.87 4.70 1.18
N LEU A 89 1.36 3.52 1.52
CA LEU A 89 -0.06 3.30 1.77
C LEU A 89 -0.52 3.92 3.11
N ASP A 90 0.30 3.82 4.15
CA ASP A 90 0.06 4.44 5.46
C ASP A 90 0.02 5.97 5.37
N GLU A 91 0.99 6.57 4.68
CA GLU A 91 1.04 8.02 4.46
C GLU A 91 -0.19 8.49 3.69
N GLU A 92 -0.58 7.79 2.62
CA GLU A 92 -1.75 8.15 1.83
C GLU A 92 -3.05 8.06 2.65
N ILE A 93 -3.23 7.01 3.46
CA ILE A 93 -4.39 6.87 4.35
C ILE A 93 -4.42 7.98 5.40
N ARG A 94 -3.28 8.28 6.04
CA ARG A 94 -3.19 9.34 7.06
C ARG A 94 -3.47 10.70 6.46
N PHE A 95 -2.91 10.98 5.29
CA PHE A 95 -3.15 12.23 4.58
C PHE A 95 -4.64 12.37 4.23
N PHE A 96 -5.26 11.31 3.71
CA PHE A 96 -6.69 11.32 3.40
C PHE A 96 -7.56 11.59 4.64
N GLU A 97 -7.28 10.91 5.77
CA GLU A 97 -8.02 11.13 7.03
C GLU A 97 -7.81 12.55 7.58
N ALA A 98 -6.59 13.09 7.47
CA ALA A 98 -6.30 14.48 7.84
C ALA A 98 -7.01 15.48 6.91
N ALA A 99 -7.03 15.21 5.60
CA ALA A 99 -7.71 16.04 4.61
C ALA A 99 -9.23 16.05 4.83
N LEU A 100 -9.82 14.90 5.17
CA LEU A 100 -11.23 14.83 5.58
C LEU A 100 -11.51 15.68 6.82
N SER A 101 -10.62 15.63 7.80
CA SER A 101 -10.74 16.43 9.04
C SER A 101 -10.58 17.94 8.80
N ALA A 102 -9.90 18.33 7.71
CA ALA A 102 -9.67 19.72 7.33
C ALA A 102 -10.77 20.34 6.45
N LEU A 103 -11.81 19.57 6.09
CA LEU A 103 -12.93 20.07 5.30
C LEU A 103 -13.72 21.18 6.02
N SER A 104 -14.41 22.01 5.25
CA SER A 104 -15.14 23.14 5.81
C SER A 104 -16.52 22.78 6.38
N GLY A 105 -16.87 23.42 7.50
CA GLY A 105 -18.20 23.29 8.11
C GLY A 105 -18.40 21.92 8.78
N TYR A 106 -19.54 21.28 8.51
CA TYR A 106 -19.87 19.93 9.01
C TYR A 106 -19.47 18.80 8.04
N LEU A 107 -18.75 19.15 6.96
CA LEU A 107 -18.29 18.17 5.98
C LEU A 107 -17.30 17.15 6.55
N PRO A 108 -16.41 17.47 7.52
CA PRO A 108 -15.56 16.47 8.16
C PRO A 108 -16.34 15.31 8.77
N GLU A 109 -17.35 15.62 9.59
CA GLU A 109 -18.20 14.62 10.24
C GLU A 109 -19.03 13.85 9.20
N PHE A 110 -19.64 14.59 8.27
CA PHE A 110 -20.48 14.01 7.22
C PHE A 110 -19.71 13.03 6.32
N MET A 111 -18.49 13.39 5.90
CA MET A 111 -17.65 12.52 5.07
C MET A 111 -17.04 11.38 5.86
N THR A 112 -16.72 11.59 7.13
CA THR A 112 -16.29 10.51 8.04
C THR A 112 -17.39 9.46 8.17
N ASP A 113 -18.63 9.86 8.40
CA ASP A 113 -19.76 8.93 8.46
C ASP A 113 -19.98 8.20 7.13
N MET A 114 -19.89 8.92 6.02
CA MET A 114 -20.08 8.33 4.69
C MET A 114 -18.96 7.34 4.31
N VAL A 115 -17.70 7.69 4.55
CA VAL A 115 -16.53 6.99 3.98
C VAL A 115 -15.83 6.08 4.99
N ILE A 116 -15.68 6.53 6.23
CA ILE A 116 -14.97 5.78 7.28
C ILE A 116 -15.94 4.82 7.98
N ASN A 117 -17.13 5.30 8.34
CA ASN A 117 -18.15 4.47 9.00
C ASN A 117 -19.01 3.68 7.99
N GLY A 118 -18.95 4.03 6.70
CA GLY A 118 -19.69 3.32 5.65
C GLY A 118 -21.20 3.49 5.75
N CYS A 119 -21.68 4.59 6.33
CA CYS A 119 -23.11 4.84 6.52
C CYS A 119 -23.86 4.96 5.20
N THR A 120 -25.09 4.46 5.17
CA THR A 120 -25.95 4.56 3.99
C THR A 120 -26.44 6.00 3.79
N TRP A 121 -26.85 6.31 2.56
CA TRP A 121 -27.39 7.63 2.26
C TRP A 121 -28.66 7.94 3.04
N ASP A 122 -29.47 6.92 3.35
CA ASP A 122 -30.69 7.10 4.13
C ASP A 122 -30.37 7.46 5.58
N TYR A 123 -29.38 6.81 6.19
CA TYR A 123 -28.88 7.20 7.51
C TYR A 123 -28.37 8.65 7.51
N LEU A 124 -27.60 9.05 6.49
CA LEU A 124 -27.09 10.42 6.40
C LEU A 124 -28.21 11.45 6.23
N CYS A 125 -29.25 11.12 5.46
CA CYS A 125 -30.42 12.00 5.30
C CYS A 125 -31.14 12.21 6.64
N GLU A 126 -31.32 11.13 7.40
CA GLU A 126 -31.99 11.16 8.70
C GLU A 126 -31.15 11.89 9.75
N HIS A 127 -29.87 11.51 9.89
CA HIS A 127 -28.96 12.04 10.92
C HIS A 127 -28.66 13.53 10.73
N TYR A 128 -28.40 13.97 9.50
CA TYR A 128 -28.10 15.38 9.19
C TYR A 128 -29.35 16.20 8.83
N HIS A 129 -30.54 15.58 8.84
CA HIS A 129 -31.81 16.20 8.45
C HIS A 129 -31.77 16.86 7.06
N ILE A 130 -31.19 16.16 6.08
CA ILE A 130 -31.01 16.65 4.71
C ILE A 130 -31.67 15.72 3.68
N SER A 131 -31.96 16.26 2.50
CA SER A 131 -32.47 15.45 1.38
C SER A 131 -31.34 14.66 0.69
N ARG A 132 -31.69 13.55 0.01
CA ARG A 132 -30.75 12.78 -0.82
C ARG A 132 -30.01 13.63 -1.86
N THR A 133 -30.66 14.65 -2.42
CA THR A 133 -30.02 15.60 -3.34
C THR A 133 -28.94 16.42 -2.65
N MET A 134 -29.18 16.82 -1.40
CA MET A 134 -28.20 17.54 -0.60
C MET A 134 -27.02 16.65 -0.18
N VAL A 135 -27.25 15.36 0.12
CA VAL A 135 -26.18 14.37 0.33
C VAL A 135 -25.24 14.34 -0.88
N ALA A 136 -25.79 14.25 -2.10
CA ALA A 136 -25.00 14.26 -3.33
C ALA A 136 -24.30 15.62 -3.59
N LYS A 137 -24.87 16.73 -3.12
CA LYS A 137 -24.26 18.06 -3.24
C LYS A 137 -23.11 18.24 -2.25
N ASN A 138 -23.29 17.82 -1.00
CA ASN A 138 -22.28 17.84 0.05
C ASN A 138 -21.10 16.96 -0.32
N ARG A 139 -21.36 15.75 -0.81
CA ARG A 139 -20.31 14.85 -1.31
C ARG A 139 -19.50 15.52 -2.44
N ARG A 140 -20.16 16.16 -3.40
CA ARG A 140 -19.47 16.89 -4.49
C ARG A 140 -18.68 18.10 -3.98
N LYS A 141 -19.17 18.80 -2.96
CA LYS A 141 -18.44 19.90 -2.32
C LYS A 141 -17.19 19.39 -1.61
N ALA A 142 -17.31 18.33 -0.82
CA ALA A 142 -16.19 17.69 -0.16
C ALA A 142 -15.14 17.17 -1.14
N ILE A 143 -15.55 16.52 -2.24
CA ILE A 143 -14.61 16.04 -3.27
C ILE A 143 -13.78 17.19 -3.86
N ARG A 144 -14.38 18.36 -4.12
CA ARG A 144 -13.64 19.52 -4.63
C ARG A 144 -12.66 20.09 -3.61
N GLU A 145 -13.07 20.21 -2.35
CA GLU A 145 -12.18 20.68 -1.28
C GLU A 145 -11.02 19.69 -1.05
N LEU A 146 -11.27 18.38 -1.14
CA LEU A 146 -10.20 17.38 -1.12
C LEU A 146 -9.27 17.52 -2.32
N GLU A 147 -9.79 17.75 -3.53
CA GLU A 147 -8.98 17.95 -4.73
C GLU A 147 -8.01 19.13 -4.54
N GLU A 148 -8.48 20.26 -4.02
CA GLU A 148 -7.65 21.42 -3.69
C GLU A 148 -6.54 21.10 -2.66
N LEU A 149 -6.86 20.31 -1.63
CA LEU A 149 -5.86 19.89 -0.63
C LEU A 149 -4.79 18.96 -1.22
N TYR A 150 -5.19 18.07 -2.13
CA TYR A 150 -4.28 17.16 -2.82
C TYR A 150 -3.39 17.89 -3.82
N GLU A 151 -3.94 18.81 -4.61
CA GLU A 151 -3.16 19.67 -5.53
C GLU A 151 -2.11 20.46 -4.75
N LYS A 152 -2.48 21.04 -3.61
CA LYS A 152 -1.55 21.77 -2.75
C LYS A 152 -0.39 20.90 -2.25
N ARG A 153 -0.66 19.66 -1.83
CA ARG A 153 0.40 18.70 -1.43
C ARG A 153 1.36 18.43 -2.58
N GLU A 154 0.83 18.27 -3.80
CA GLU A 154 1.64 18.00 -4.99
C GLU A 154 2.51 19.20 -5.35
N ASP A 155 1.95 20.41 -5.32
CA ASP A 155 2.69 21.65 -5.54
C ASP A 155 3.81 21.84 -4.51
N GLU A 156 3.54 21.55 -3.23
CA GLU A 156 4.54 21.58 -2.16
C GLU A 156 5.66 20.56 -2.39
N MET A 157 5.32 19.32 -2.77
CA MET A 157 6.30 18.29 -3.11
C MET A 157 7.15 18.68 -4.32
N VAL A 158 6.54 19.20 -5.39
CA VAL A 158 7.25 19.64 -6.60
C VAL A 158 8.17 20.81 -6.26
N SER A 159 7.70 21.79 -5.49
CA SER A 159 8.52 22.91 -5.04
C SER A 159 9.72 22.45 -4.23
N TYR A 160 9.53 21.47 -3.33
CA TYR A 160 10.63 20.90 -2.54
C TYR A 160 11.64 20.15 -3.41
N MET A 161 11.19 19.37 -4.39
CA MET A 161 12.07 18.61 -5.30
C MET A 161 12.88 19.51 -6.26
N LEU A 162 12.37 20.70 -6.57
CA LEU A 162 13.02 21.66 -7.46
C LEU A 162 13.88 22.72 -6.75
N SER A 163 13.90 22.70 -5.41
CA SER A 163 14.74 23.57 -4.56
C SER A 163 16.12 22.95 -4.30
#